data_AF-A0A846HIT1-F1
#
_entry.id   AF-A0A846HIT1-F1
#
_cell.length_a   1.000
_cell.length_b   1.000
_cell.length_c   1.000
_cell.angle_alpha   90.00
_cell.angle_beta   90.00
_cell.angle_gamma   90.00
#
_symmetry.space_group_name_H-M   'P 1'
#
loop_
_entity.id
_entity.type
_entity.pdbx_description
1 polymer ?
#
loop_
_entity_poly.entity_id
_entity_poly.type
_entity_poly.pdbx_seq_one_letter_code
_entity_poly.pdbx_strand_id
1 'polypeptide(L)'
;MRENSLNRRSSRALNKLLFTGKSFRFMVIALPLLMWLGYKEVKSQVVQPQAVLVLGGSTARLEREKFTADFARKNPNLPIWITGGSPKKTTERVFAKAGVDPRRLHLDYEAVDTVTNFTTLVDDLEKRGIKSVYLITSDYHMRRACVIGEIVLGSRGIIFKPVSVPSERSPEPIEKSLRDGARALVWMTTGYTGADEAKNKH
;
A
#
# COMPACT_ATOMS: atom_id res chain seq x y z
N MET A 1 -54.54 -19.50 24.21
CA MET A 1 -53.75 -20.57 23.51
C MET A 1 -53.29 -20.23 22.07
N ARG A 2 -53.68 -19.12 21.43
CA ARG A 2 -53.28 -18.78 20.03
C ARG A 2 -51.96 -18.02 19.87
N GLU A 3 -51.42 -17.43 20.94
CA GLU A 3 -50.25 -16.55 20.87
C GLU A 3 -48.91 -17.31 20.77
N ASN A 4 -48.83 -18.47 21.42
CA ASN A 4 -47.63 -19.34 21.38
C ASN A 4 -47.38 -20.01 20.01
N SER A 5 -48.41 -20.16 19.16
CA SER A 5 -48.26 -20.81 17.85
C SER A 5 -47.73 -19.85 16.78
N LEU A 6 -48.09 -18.58 16.84
CA LEU A 6 -47.58 -17.51 15.97
C LEU A 6 -46.09 -17.26 16.22
N ASN A 7 -45.67 -17.22 17.50
CA ASN A 7 -44.28 -16.97 17.87
C ASN A 7 -43.34 -18.13 17.49
N ARG A 8 -43.83 -19.38 17.59
CA ARG A 8 -43.10 -20.58 17.11
C ARG A 8 -43.00 -20.66 15.58
N ARG A 9 -43.97 -20.14 14.83
CA ARG A 9 -43.90 -20.07 13.36
C ARG A 9 -42.91 -19.00 12.89
N SER A 10 -42.92 -17.84 13.55
CA SER A 10 -42.01 -16.73 13.24
C SER A 10 -40.53 -17.10 13.46
N SER A 11 -40.21 -17.68 14.62
CA SER A 11 -38.85 -18.16 14.93
C SER A 11 -38.36 -19.26 13.98
N ARG A 12 -39.23 -20.19 13.56
CA ARG A 12 -38.89 -21.19 12.55
C ARG A 12 -38.66 -20.59 11.17
N ALA A 13 -39.45 -19.60 10.77
CA ALA A 13 -39.26 -18.91 9.50
C ALA A 13 -37.95 -18.10 9.48
N LEU A 14 -37.63 -17.42 10.58
CA LEU A 14 -36.38 -16.69 10.76
C LEU A 14 -35.16 -17.63 10.72
N ASN A 15 -35.22 -18.76 11.43
CA ASN A 15 -34.19 -19.79 11.38
C ASN A 15 -34.09 -20.41 9.98
N LYS A 16 -35.19 -20.66 9.28
CA LYS A 16 -35.17 -21.22 7.92
C LYS A 16 -34.56 -20.23 6.91
N LEU A 17 -34.75 -18.93 7.11
CA LEU A 17 -34.16 -17.86 6.30
C LEU A 17 -32.65 -17.74 6.55
N LEU A 18 -32.22 -17.78 7.83
CA LEU A 18 -30.82 -17.74 8.25
C LEU A 18 -30.04 -19.00 7.85
N PHE A 19 -30.69 -20.17 7.84
CA PHE A 19 -30.08 -21.47 7.54
C PHE A 19 -30.39 -22.01 6.13
N THR A 20 -30.88 -21.17 5.21
CA THR A 20 -30.93 -21.57 3.79
C THR A 20 -29.49 -21.76 3.30
N GLY A 21 -29.14 -22.95 2.80
CA GLY A 21 -27.74 -23.33 2.54
C GLY A 21 -26.93 -22.39 1.63
N LYS A 22 -27.56 -21.54 0.82
CA LYS A 22 -26.88 -20.47 0.07
C LYS A 22 -26.52 -19.27 0.97
N SER A 23 -27.46 -18.75 1.77
CA SER A 23 -27.23 -17.64 2.70
C SER A 23 -26.19 -17.99 3.78
N PHE A 24 -26.23 -19.22 4.29
CA PHE A 24 -25.24 -19.72 5.23
C PHE A 24 -23.83 -19.80 4.61
N ARG A 25 -23.70 -20.28 3.36
CA ARG A 25 -22.41 -20.31 2.64
C ARG A 25 -21.85 -18.92 2.36
N PHE A 26 -22.69 -17.97 1.96
CA PHE A 26 -22.26 -16.57 1.79
C PHE A 26 -21.80 -15.97 3.12
N MET A 27 -22.50 -16.22 4.22
CA MET A 27 -22.14 -15.72 5.55
C MET A 27 -20.81 -16.31 6.06
N VAL A 28 -20.54 -17.60 5.81
CA VAL A 28 -19.28 -18.27 6.18
C VAL A 28 -18.06 -17.68 5.45
N ILE A 29 -18.22 -17.12 4.25
CA ILE A 29 -17.12 -16.47 3.50
C ILE A 29 -17.06 -14.97 3.79
N ALA A 30 -18.20 -14.29 3.82
CA ALA A 30 -18.27 -12.85 4.00
C ALA A 30 -17.85 -12.43 5.41
N LEU A 31 -18.22 -13.18 6.45
CA LEU A 31 -17.93 -12.81 7.83
C LEU A 31 -16.43 -12.82 8.15
N PRO A 32 -15.64 -13.88 7.85
CA PRO A 32 -14.20 -13.86 8.04
C PRO A 32 -13.50 -12.78 7.21
N LEU A 33 -13.97 -12.56 5.97
CA LEU A 33 -13.41 -11.51 5.11
C LEU A 33 -13.64 -10.12 5.72
N LEU A 34 -14.86 -9.82 6.18
CA LEU A 34 -15.19 -8.57 6.84
C LEU A 34 -14.42 -8.39 8.16
N MET A 35 -14.30 -9.45 8.96
CA MET A 35 -13.49 -9.44 10.19
C MET A 35 -12.02 -9.18 9.88
N TRP A 36 -11.48 -9.78 8.82
CA TRP A 36 -10.10 -9.55 8.39
C TRP A 36 -9.89 -8.12 7.90
N LEU A 37 -10.79 -7.59 7.06
CA LEU A 37 -10.75 -6.20 6.61
C LEU A 37 -10.85 -5.22 7.79
N GLY A 38 -11.75 -5.47 8.73
CA GLY A 38 -11.88 -4.69 9.96
C GLY A 38 -10.63 -4.73 10.84
N TYR A 39 -10.04 -5.93 11.04
CA TYR A 39 -8.79 -6.09 11.76
C TYR A 39 -7.64 -5.32 11.11
N LYS A 40 -7.53 -5.37 9.77
CA LYS A 40 -6.53 -4.60 9.04
C LYS A 40 -6.71 -3.09 9.22
N GLU A 41 -7.94 -2.60 9.13
CA GLU A 41 -8.23 -1.18 9.30
C GLU A 41 -7.90 -0.72 10.73
N VAL A 42 -8.29 -1.47 11.76
CA VAL A 42 -7.92 -1.15 13.14
C VAL A 42 -6.40 -1.16 13.30
N LYS A 43 -5.72 -2.17 12.76
CA LYS A 43 -4.26 -2.27 12.84
C LYS A 43 -3.56 -1.11 12.13
N SER A 44 -4.06 -0.64 10.98
CA SER A 44 -3.47 0.48 10.24
C SER A 44 -3.62 1.82 10.96
N GLN A 45 -4.64 1.97 11.80
CA GLN A 45 -4.85 3.16 12.63
C GLN A 45 -4.03 3.14 13.93
N VAL A 46 -3.85 1.95 14.53
CA VAL A 46 -3.16 1.80 15.83
C VAL A 46 -1.64 1.74 15.66
N VAL A 47 -1.14 1.06 14.63
CA VAL A 47 0.29 0.87 14.44
C VAL A 47 0.92 2.12 13.84
N GLN A 48 1.72 2.82 14.63
CA GLN A 48 2.46 3.99 14.18
C GLN A 48 3.50 3.58 13.12
N PRO A 49 3.54 4.26 11.96
CA PRO A 49 4.58 4.03 10.97
C PRO A 49 5.98 4.33 11.50
N GLN A 50 6.94 3.49 11.10
CA GLN A 50 8.34 3.53 11.53
C GLN A 50 9.27 4.10 10.45
N ALA A 51 8.76 4.26 9.22
CA ALA A 51 9.48 4.89 8.12
C ALA A 51 8.51 5.56 7.14
N VAL A 52 9.05 6.43 6.29
CA VAL A 52 8.35 6.99 5.14
C VAL A 52 8.90 6.33 3.88
N LEU A 53 8.04 5.70 3.09
CA LEU A 53 8.36 5.14 1.78
C LEU A 53 7.70 6.00 0.70
N VAL A 54 8.51 6.70 -0.08
CA VAL A 54 8.08 7.54 -1.18
C VAL A 54 8.30 6.81 -2.49
N LEU A 55 7.23 6.48 -3.19
CA LEU A 55 7.32 5.98 -4.56
C LEU A 55 7.49 7.17 -5.48
N GLY A 56 8.62 7.21 -6.15
CA GLY A 56 9.03 8.29 -7.02
C GLY A 56 8.40 8.24 -8.41
N GLY A 57 9.09 8.95 -9.30
CA GLY A 57 8.69 9.43 -10.61
C GLY A 57 8.97 10.94 -10.65
N SER A 58 9.91 11.31 -11.49
CA SER A 58 10.39 12.69 -11.56
C SER A 58 9.33 13.56 -12.25
N THR A 59 8.83 14.59 -11.57
CA THR A 59 8.13 15.70 -12.23
C THR A 59 9.04 16.93 -12.20
N ALA A 60 8.95 17.77 -13.23
CA ALA A 60 9.70 19.04 -13.25
C ALA A 60 9.39 19.94 -12.04
N ARG A 61 8.27 19.71 -11.35
CA ARG A 61 7.78 20.51 -10.22
C ARG A 61 8.19 19.97 -8.85
N LEU A 62 8.73 18.75 -8.75
CA LEU A 62 9.18 18.11 -7.49
C LEU A 62 8.09 18.06 -6.41
N GLU A 63 6.84 17.84 -6.81
CA GLU A 63 5.68 17.94 -5.92
C GLU A 63 5.75 16.91 -4.78
N ARG A 64 6.18 15.69 -5.09
CA ARG A 64 6.31 14.62 -4.09
C ARG A 64 7.45 14.88 -3.11
N GLU A 65 8.60 15.35 -3.59
CA GLU A 65 9.75 15.66 -2.75
C GLU A 65 9.43 16.83 -1.82
N LYS A 66 8.79 17.90 -2.33
CA LYS A 66 8.37 19.05 -1.51
C LYS A 66 7.35 18.64 -0.46
N PHE A 67 6.30 17.90 -0.87
CA PHE A 67 5.30 17.39 0.05
C PHE A 67 5.93 16.52 1.13
N THR A 68 6.81 15.59 0.75
CA THR A 68 7.47 14.69 1.69
C THR A 68 8.39 15.45 2.64
N ALA A 69 9.11 16.47 2.15
CA ALA A 69 9.96 17.30 2.99
C ALA A 69 9.15 18.03 4.07
N ASP A 70 7.99 18.58 3.72
CA ASP A 70 7.07 19.18 4.69
C ASP A 70 6.44 18.15 5.64
N PHE A 71 6.10 16.96 5.13
CA PHE A 71 5.62 15.84 5.93
C PHE A 71 6.67 15.37 6.95
N ALA A 72 7.94 15.33 6.55
CA ALA A 72 9.07 14.90 7.37
C ALA A 72 9.39 15.89 8.51
N ARG A 73 9.02 17.17 8.37
CA ARG A 73 9.10 18.14 9.47
C ARG A 73 8.14 17.81 10.61
N LYS A 74 6.95 17.31 10.29
CA LYS A 74 5.94 16.87 11.27
C LYS A 74 6.28 15.51 11.88
N ASN A 75 7.21 14.77 11.27
CA ASN A 75 7.64 13.43 11.67
C ASN A 75 9.18 13.38 11.77
N PRO A 76 9.81 14.08 12.73
CA PRO A 76 11.24 14.38 12.71
C PRO A 76 12.17 13.16 12.85
N ASN A 77 11.66 12.04 13.38
CA ASN A 77 12.48 10.86 13.70
C ASN A 77 12.36 9.73 12.68
N LEU A 78 11.49 9.85 11.68
CA LEU A 78 11.28 8.78 10.71
C LEU A 78 12.36 8.82 9.61
N PRO A 79 13.03 7.68 9.31
CA PRO A 79 13.83 7.53 8.10
C PRO A 79 12.93 7.57 6.87
N ILE A 80 13.47 8.09 5.77
CA ILE A 80 12.75 8.38 4.54
C ILE A 80 13.43 7.63 3.40
N TRP A 81 12.70 6.71 2.81
CA TRP A 81 13.10 5.89 1.67
C TRP A 81 12.44 6.45 0.41
N ILE A 82 13.23 6.80 -0.60
CA ILE A 82 12.72 7.35 -1.86
C ILE A 82 13.24 6.48 -2.99
N THR A 83 12.32 5.89 -3.77
CA THR A 83 12.64 5.01 -4.90
C THR A 83 12.24 5.64 -6.22
N GLY A 84 13.08 5.59 -7.26
CA GLY A 84 12.74 6.10 -8.61
C GLY A 84 12.46 7.61 -8.66
N GLY A 85 12.91 8.36 -7.65
CA GLY A 85 12.66 9.79 -7.48
C GLY A 85 13.56 10.70 -8.32
N SER A 86 13.54 11.99 -8.00
CA SER A 86 14.40 12.98 -8.65
C SER A 86 15.90 12.75 -8.36
N PRO A 87 16.82 13.32 -9.18
CA PRO A 87 18.26 13.16 -8.97
C PRO A 87 18.72 13.55 -7.57
N LYS A 88 19.67 12.80 -7.01
CA LYS A 88 20.13 12.91 -5.60
C LYS A 88 20.35 14.34 -5.14
N LYS A 89 21.16 15.11 -5.87
CA LYS A 89 21.48 16.50 -5.53
C LYS A 89 20.25 17.41 -5.47
N THR A 90 19.27 17.18 -6.34
CA THR A 90 18.02 17.93 -6.37
C THR A 90 17.15 17.56 -5.17
N THR A 91 16.99 16.27 -4.91
CA THR A 91 16.24 15.74 -3.77
C THR A 91 16.82 16.24 -2.46
N GLU A 92 18.11 16.00 -2.21
CA GLU A 92 18.80 16.47 -0.99
C GLU A 92 18.64 17.97 -0.77
N ARG A 93 18.69 18.79 -1.83
CA ARG A 93 18.48 20.23 -1.72
C ARG A 93 17.05 20.59 -1.28
N VAL A 94 16.03 19.88 -1.77
CA VAL A 94 14.63 20.10 -1.34
C VAL A 94 14.48 19.78 0.13
N PHE A 95 14.99 18.64 0.58
CA PHE A 95 14.90 18.21 1.97
C PHE A 95 15.74 19.08 2.92
N ALA A 96 16.95 19.47 2.52
CA ALA A 96 17.80 20.38 3.29
C ALA A 96 17.14 21.76 3.48
N LYS A 97 16.48 22.29 2.43
CA LYS A 97 15.71 23.55 2.53
C LYS A 97 14.55 23.46 3.52
N ALA A 98 13.97 22.28 3.71
CA ALA A 98 12.93 22.04 4.71
C ALA A 98 13.50 21.73 6.11
N GLY A 99 14.83 21.77 6.31
CA GLY A 99 15.47 21.46 7.58
C GLY A 99 15.49 19.97 7.92
N VAL A 100 15.35 19.08 6.93
CA VAL A 100 15.42 17.63 7.14
C VAL A 100 16.89 17.19 7.10
N ASP A 101 17.33 16.47 8.14
CA ASP A 101 18.67 15.89 8.21
C ASP A 101 18.91 14.94 7.03
N PRO A 102 19.94 15.17 6.19
CA PRO A 102 20.27 14.30 5.07
C PRO A 102 20.52 12.83 5.47
N ARG A 103 20.95 12.57 6.71
CA ARG A 103 21.17 11.19 7.21
C ARG A 103 19.88 10.37 7.31
N ARG A 104 18.72 11.02 7.26
CA ARG A 104 17.42 10.36 7.23
C ARG A 104 17.03 9.89 5.82
N LEU A 105 17.73 10.34 4.78
CA LEU A 105 17.39 10.06 3.39
C LEU A 105 18.10 8.80 2.89
N HIS A 106 17.31 7.83 2.46
CA HIS A 106 17.75 6.62 1.77
C HIS A 106 17.19 6.68 0.35
N LEU A 107 18.06 6.85 -0.64
CA LEU A 107 17.66 7.06 -2.03
C LEU A 107 17.99 5.81 -2.83
N ASP A 108 16.97 5.19 -3.42
CA ASP A 108 17.05 4.08 -4.36
C ASP A 108 16.77 4.55 -5.79
N TYR A 109 17.67 4.17 -6.69
CA TYR A 109 17.62 4.50 -8.11
C TYR A 109 17.61 3.25 -9.00
N GLU A 110 17.51 2.06 -8.42
CA GLU A 110 17.46 0.80 -9.17
C GLU A 110 16.08 0.52 -9.76
N ALA A 111 15.02 1.05 -9.14
CA ALA A 111 13.66 0.86 -9.60
C ALA A 111 13.38 1.55 -10.95
N VAL A 112 12.79 0.79 -11.87
CA VAL A 112 12.42 1.24 -13.23
C VAL A 112 10.90 1.30 -13.44
N ASP A 113 10.12 0.71 -12.54
CA ASP A 113 8.67 0.70 -12.59
C ASP A 113 8.04 0.60 -11.19
N THR A 114 6.71 0.58 -11.12
CA THR A 114 5.99 0.56 -9.84
C THR A 114 6.19 -0.75 -9.06
N VAL A 115 6.49 -1.88 -9.70
CA VAL A 115 6.75 -3.14 -8.99
C VAL A 115 8.14 -3.09 -8.37
N THR A 116 9.13 -2.74 -9.17
CA THR A 116 10.52 -2.62 -8.74
C THR A 116 10.71 -1.58 -7.65
N ASN A 117 9.92 -0.50 -7.65
CA ASN A 117 9.88 0.47 -6.55
C ASN A 117 9.64 -0.17 -5.16
N PHE A 118 8.92 -1.29 -5.08
CA PHE A 118 8.75 -2.01 -3.82
C PHE A 118 9.81 -3.09 -3.64
N THR A 119 10.09 -3.87 -4.68
CA THR A 119 10.90 -5.09 -4.54
C THR A 119 12.37 -4.80 -4.26
N THR A 120 12.90 -3.65 -4.69
CA THR A 120 14.29 -3.25 -4.38
C THR A 120 14.47 -2.91 -2.90
N LEU A 121 13.43 -2.40 -2.25
CA LEU A 121 13.52 -1.88 -0.87
C LEU A 121 12.93 -2.81 0.19
N VAL A 122 12.01 -3.70 -0.17
CA VAL A 122 11.23 -4.48 0.80
C VAL A 122 12.10 -5.33 1.73
N ASP A 123 13.16 -5.97 1.22
CA ASP A 123 14.03 -6.81 2.03
C ASP A 123 14.93 -5.96 2.96
N ASP A 124 15.30 -4.74 2.54
CA ASP A 124 16.05 -3.79 3.39
C ASP A 124 15.19 -3.22 4.52
N LEU A 125 13.90 -2.95 4.23
CA LEU A 125 12.94 -2.57 5.26
C LEU A 125 12.76 -3.70 6.28
N GLU A 126 12.62 -4.95 5.82
CA GLU A 126 12.48 -6.11 6.69
C GLU A 126 13.72 -6.33 7.57
N LYS A 127 14.92 -6.32 6.99
CA LYS A 127 16.20 -6.48 7.71
C LYS A 127 16.38 -5.43 8.81
N ARG A 128 15.82 -4.24 8.64
CA ARG A 128 15.84 -3.14 9.62
C ARG A 128 14.72 -3.24 10.66
N GLY A 129 13.90 -4.28 10.61
CA GLY A 129 12.79 -4.48 11.54
C GLY A 129 11.63 -3.51 11.34
N ILE A 130 11.55 -2.85 10.19
CA ILE A 130 10.43 -1.96 9.85
C ILE A 130 9.22 -2.83 9.52
N LYS A 131 8.11 -2.61 10.23
CA LYS A 131 6.83 -3.33 10.12
C LYS A 131 5.67 -2.44 9.72
N SER A 132 5.84 -1.13 9.74
CA SER A 132 4.82 -0.17 9.28
C SER A 132 5.46 1.03 8.60
N VAL A 133 4.92 1.46 7.45
CA VAL A 133 5.42 2.63 6.71
C VAL A 133 4.31 3.59 6.30
N TYR A 134 4.62 4.88 6.20
CA TYR A 134 3.81 5.79 5.39
C TYR A 134 4.14 5.53 3.92
N LEU A 135 3.13 5.25 3.10
CA LEU A 135 3.31 5.08 1.66
C LEU A 135 2.89 6.36 0.94
N ILE A 136 3.86 7.09 0.39
CA ILE A 136 3.65 8.38 -0.27
C ILE A 136 3.81 8.20 -1.77
N THR A 137 2.80 8.61 -2.52
CA THR A 137 2.85 8.78 -3.98
C THR A 137 1.75 9.74 -4.42
N SER A 138 1.65 10.08 -5.71
CA SER A 138 0.53 10.90 -6.18
C SER A 138 -0.80 10.14 -6.09
N ASP A 139 -1.90 10.87 -5.89
CA ASP A 139 -3.26 10.32 -5.97
C ASP A 139 -3.51 9.54 -7.28
N TYR A 140 -2.93 10.00 -8.39
CA TYR A 140 -2.90 9.34 -9.69
C TYR A 140 -2.39 7.89 -9.63
N HIS A 141 -1.31 7.66 -8.87
CA HIS A 141 -0.64 6.37 -8.74
C HIS A 141 -1.08 5.56 -7.52
N MET A 142 -1.77 6.18 -6.56
CA MET A 142 -2.01 5.59 -5.24
C MET A 142 -2.74 4.25 -5.31
N ARG A 143 -3.75 4.11 -6.18
CA ARG A 143 -4.48 2.83 -6.31
C ARG A 143 -3.56 1.68 -6.70
N ARG A 144 -2.70 1.89 -7.70
CA ARG A 144 -1.74 0.89 -8.16
C ARG A 144 -0.69 0.59 -7.09
N ALA A 145 -0.21 1.63 -6.42
CA ALA A 145 0.71 1.50 -5.30
C ALA A 145 0.14 0.67 -4.16
N CYS A 146 -1.13 0.86 -3.78
CA CYS A 146 -1.79 0.05 -2.76
C CYS A 146 -1.85 -1.43 -3.17
N VAL A 147 -2.27 -1.74 -4.40
CA VAL A 147 -2.35 -3.14 -4.88
C VAL A 147 -1.00 -3.84 -4.79
N ILE A 148 0.06 -3.19 -5.26
CA ILE A 148 1.41 -3.77 -5.24
C ILE A 148 1.95 -3.83 -3.81
N GLY A 149 1.75 -2.78 -3.01
CA GLY A 149 2.20 -2.72 -1.63
C GLY A 149 1.59 -3.82 -0.76
N GLU A 150 0.29 -4.12 -0.94
CA GLU A 150 -0.37 -5.23 -0.23
C GLU A 150 0.27 -6.58 -0.51
N ILE A 151 0.76 -6.79 -1.72
CA ILE A 151 1.44 -8.02 -2.14
C ILE A 151 2.89 -8.00 -1.63
N VAL A 152 3.67 -6.98 -2.00
CA VAL A 152 5.12 -6.95 -1.75
C VAL A 152 5.43 -6.68 -0.28
N LEU A 153 4.97 -5.55 0.29
CA LEU A 153 5.20 -5.21 1.69
C LEU A 153 4.52 -6.23 2.62
N GLY A 154 3.28 -6.62 2.27
CA GLY A 154 2.52 -7.61 3.02
C GLY A 154 3.23 -8.97 3.13
N SER A 155 3.95 -9.38 2.09
CA SER A 155 4.75 -10.62 2.11
C SER A 155 5.87 -10.65 3.16
N ARG A 156 6.32 -9.48 3.66
CA ARG A 156 7.30 -9.33 4.74
C ARG A 156 6.68 -8.91 6.08
N GLY A 157 5.35 -8.99 6.17
CA GLY A 157 4.59 -8.54 7.33
C GLY A 157 4.66 -7.04 7.56
N ILE A 158 4.94 -6.25 6.51
CA ILE A 158 4.99 -4.80 6.56
C ILE A 158 3.62 -4.27 6.14
N ILE A 159 2.98 -3.52 7.03
CA ILE A 159 1.74 -2.79 6.71
C ILE A 159 2.08 -1.36 6.28
N PHE A 160 1.15 -0.69 5.61
CA PHE A 160 1.36 0.69 5.20
C PHE A 160 0.14 1.56 5.43
N LYS A 161 0.39 2.86 5.60
CA LYS A 161 -0.61 3.92 5.66
C LYS A 161 -0.46 4.83 4.44
N PRO A 162 -1.40 4.81 3.49
CA PRO A 162 -1.29 5.62 2.28
C PRO A 162 -1.45 7.11 2.60
N VAL A 163 -0.61 7.93 1.98
CA VAL A 163 -0.67 9.41 2.05
C VAL A 163 -0.51 9.94 0.63
N SER A 164 -1.61 10.37 0.04
CA SER A 164 -1.63 10.85 -1.34
C SER A 164 -1.11 12.27 -1.45
N VAL A 165 -0.22 12.48 -2.42
CA VAL A 165 0.14 13.82 -2.89
C VAL A 165 -0.88 14.22 -3.96
N PRO A 166 -1.60 15.35 -3.79
CA PRO A 166 -2.56 15.79 -4.79
C PRO A 166 -1.90 15.96 -6.17
N SER A 167 -2.56 15.52 -7.23
CA SER A 167 -2.14 15.78 -8.60
C SER A 167 -3.32 16.23 -9.47
N GLU A 168 -3.03 17.00 -10.52
CA GLU A 168 -4.03 17.49 -11.47
C GLU A 168 -4.48 16.39 -12.47
N ARG A 169 -4.24 15.11 -12.17
CA ARG A 169 -4.46 13.98 -13.08
C ARG A 169 -5.51 13.02 -12.55
N SER A 170 -6.44 12.62 -13.42
CA SER A 170 -7.38 11.54 -13.12
C SER A 170 -6.65 10.23 -12.86
N PRO A 171 -7.06 9.41 -11.86
CA PRO A 171 -6.42 8.14 -11.52
C PRO A 171 -6.11 7.27 -12.74
N GLU A 172 -5.02 6.49 -12.65
CA GLU A 172 -4.64 5.58 -13.72
C GLU A 172 -5.78 4.61 -14.11
N PRO A 173 -5.72 3.97 -15.29
CA PRO A 173 -6.62 2.86 -15.62
C PRO A 173 -6.47 1.67 -14.66
N ILE A 174 -7.54 0.89 -14.47
CA ILE A 174 -7.56 -0.25 -13.53
C ILE A 174 -6.67 -1.38 -14.04
N GLU A 175 -6.60 -1.54 -15.35
CA GLU A 175 -5.84 -2.57 -16.06
C GLU A 175 -4.36 -2.53 -15.70
N LYS A 176 -3.80 -1.32 -15.53
CA LYS A 176 -2.41 -1.15 -15.06
C LYS A 176 -2.21 -1.70 -13.64
N SER A 177 -3.19 -1.47 -12.76
CA SER A 177 -3.13 -1.97 -11.38
C SER A 177 -3.24 -3.50 -11.35
N LEU A 178 -4.10 -4.07 -12.18
CA LEU A 178 -4.26 -5.52 -12.30
C LEU A 178 -3.00 -6.20 -12.86
N ARG A 179 -2.46 -5.66 -13.96
CA ARG A 179 -1.22 -6.19 -14.58
C ARG A 179 -0.05 -6.13 -13.61
N ASP A 180 0.18 -4.98 -12.99
CA ASP A 180 1.33 -4.82 -12.10
C ASP A 180 1.11 -5.59 -10.77
N GLY A 181 -0.14 -5.79 -10.34
CA GLY A 181 -0.49 -6.72 -9.25
C GLY A 181 -0.17 -8.18 -9.59
N ALA A 182 -0.49 -8.64 -10.80
CA ALA A 182 -0.11 -9.98 -11.26
C ALA A 182 1.42 -10.15 -11.30
N ARG A 183 2.15 -9.15 -11.80
CA ARG A 183 3.62 -9.13 -11.76
C ARG A 183 4.17 -9.20 -10.34
N ALA A 184 3.57 -8.45 -9.41
CA ALA A 184 3.97 -8.48 -8.00
C ALA A 184 3.73 -9.86 -7.36
N LEU A 185 2.65 -10.56 -7.75
CA LEU A 185 2.37 -11.91 -7.28
C LEU A 185 3.38 -12.92 -7.83
N VAL A 186 3.75 -12.82 -9.12
CA VAL A 186 4.82 -13.62 -9.71
C VAL A 186 6.13 -13.38 -8.97
N TRP A 187 6.47 -12.12 -8.69
CA TRP A 187 7.66 -11.80 -7.89
C TRP A 187 7.61 -12.43 -6.50
N MET A 188 6.47 -12.34 -5.81
CA MET A 188 6.35 -12.92 -4.46
C MET A 188 6.64 -14.43 -4.44
N THR A 189 6.21 -15.16 -5.48
CA THR A 189 6.37 -16.62 -5.54
C THR A 189 7.70 -17.06 -6.14
N THR A 190 8.31 -16.27 -7.02
CA THR A 190 9.49 -16.68 -7.80
C THR A 190 10.73 -15.82 -7.59
N GLY A 191 10.59 -14.64 -6.99
CA GLY A 191 11.63 -13.59 -6.96
C GLY A 191 11.80 -12.83 -8.29
N TYR A 192 11.09 -13.22 -9.36
CA TYR A 192 11.23 -12.60 -10.69
C TYR A 192 10.40 -11.32 -10.82
N THR A 193 11.04 -10.20 -11.19
CA THR A 193 10.39 -8.88 -11.27
C THR A 193 9.80 -8.57 -12.66
N GLY A 194 10.20 -9.31 -13.71
CA GLY A 194 9.79 -9.07 -15.10
C GLY A 194 10.33 -7.77 -15.71
N ALA A 195 11.27 -7.09 -15.05
CA ALA A 195 11.90 -5.87 -15.55
C ALA A 195 13.00 -6.14 -16.59
N ASP A 196 13.55 -7.36 -16.62
CA ASP A 196 14.65 -7.73 -17.51
C ASP A 196 14.24 -7.81 -18.99
N GLU A 197 12.99 -8.17 -19.29
CA GLU A 197 12.48 -8.21 -20.67
C GLU A 197 12.34 -6.82 -21.31
N ALA A 198 12.19 -5.75 -20.52
CA ALA A 198 12.12 -4.39 -21.03
C ALA A 198 13.51 -3.86 -21.46
N LYS A 199 14.60 -4.40 -20.92
CA LYS A 199 15.97 -4.04 -21.32
C LYS A 199 16.41 -4.65 -22.65
N ASN A 200 15.78 -5.75 -23.09
CA ASN A 200 16.15 -6.49 -24.31
C ASN A 200 15.32 -6.08 -25.56
N LYS A 201 14.60 -4.96 -25.52
CA LYS A 201 13.83 -4.42 -26.66
C LYS A 201 14.38 -3.10 -27.22
N HIS A 202 15.67 -2.83 -27.00
CA HIS A 202 16.38 -1.71 -27.63
C HIS A 202 17.58 -2.19 -28.43
#